data_AF-A0A0J7B626-F1
#
_entry.id   AF-A0A0J7B626-F1
#
_cell.length_a   1.000
_cell.length_b   1.000
_cell.length_c   1.000
_cell.angle_alpha   90.00
_cell.angle_beta   90.00
_cell.angle_gamma   90.00
#
_symmetry.space_group_name_H-M   'P 1'
#
loop_
_entity.id
_entity.type
_entity.pdbx_description
1 polymer ?
#
loop_
_entity_poly.entity_id
_entity_poly.type
_entity_poly.pdbx_seq_one_letter_code
_entity_poly.pdbx_strand_id
1 'polypeptide(L)'
;MPESLRDPEHPVANGDGRPRAPRKRFVGRRTVESQAQRDGNNNADPHTNAIQSAQPRRGPRAVNQIPAEILDNEDIKAAIALLPRNYSFEIPKTIHRIRTSGAKRVALQFPEGLLLFATTISDILTQFCPGIETLIMGDVTYGACCIDDYTARALGCDLLVHYAHSCLIPVDVTTIKTLYIFVDISIDTEHLIATLERNFPAGKTIAVVGTIQFNATLHGLKAVMEKAGFRILVPQIMPLSKGEILGCTSPQLPKDEVDILLYLGDGRFHLESAMIHNPSIPAYRYDPYSRTLSRERYDHEEMQTIRKDAIRSARSAKKWWNYPGLPWSARQP
;
A
#
# COMPACT_ATOMS: atom_id res chain seq x y z
N MET A 1 26.62 38.36 46.29
CA MET A 1 26.08 37.00 46.12
C MET A 1 25.40 36.98 44.76
N PRO A 2 26.11 36.59 43.69
CA PRO A 2 26.55 35.21 43.49
C PRO A 2 28.00 35.06 43.00
N GLU A 3 28.53 33.85 43.15
CA GLU A 3 29.82 33.40 42.67
C GLU A 3 29.70 32.97 41.20
N SER A 4 30.64 33.47 40.39
CA SER A 4 30.87 33.13 38.99
C SER A 4 32.07 32.18 38.90
N LEU A 5 32.52 31.90 37.67
CA LEU A 5 33.71 31.13 37.22
C LEU A 5 33.31 29.73 36.68
N ARG A 6 33.68 29.29 35.48
CA ARG A 6 34.53 29.81 34.39
C ARG A 6 34.29 28.86 33.20
N ASP A 7 33.98 29.39 32.01
CA ASP A 7 34.18 28.71 30.72
C ASP A 7 35.56 29.06 30.17
N PRO A 8 36.27 28.17 29.45
CA PRO A 8 37.41 28.55 28.63
C PRO A 8 37.04 28.69 27.15
N GLU A 9 37.58 29.74 26.54
CA GLU A 9 37.40 30.16 25.15
C GLU A 9 38.26 29.38 24.12
N HIS A 10 37.65 29.18 22.93
CA HIS A 10 38.17 29.32 21.55
C HIS A 10 39.18 28.30 20.97
N PRO A 11 39.14 28.00 19.63
CA PRO A 11 39.05 29.00 18.56
C PRO A 11 38.17 28.69 17.33
N VAL A 12 37.84 29.79 16.65
CA VAL A 12 37.22 29.90 15.33
C VAL A 12 38.22 29.53 14.23
N ALA A 13 37.82 28.70 13.28
CA ALA A 13 38.53 28.50 12.01
C ALA A 13 37.55 28.65 10.84
N ASN A 14 37.84 29.62 9.96
CA ASN A 14 37.21 29.78 8.65
C ASN A 14 37.56 28.60 7.73
N GLY A 15 36.57 28.08 7.00
CA GLY A 15 36.76 27.00 6.03
C GLY A 15 35.51 26.70 5.21
N ASP A 16 35.33 27.50 4.16
CA ASP A 16 34.68 27.29 2.86
C ASP A 16 33.51 26.28 2.66
N GLY A 17 32.54 26.70 1.86
CA GLY A 17 31.23 26.06 1.68
C GLY A 17 31.20 24.68 0.99
N ARG A 18 30.21 23.86 1.39
CA ARG A 18 29.19 23.15 0.56
C ARG A 18 28.79 21.80 1.21
N PRO A 19 27.48 21.47 1.33
CA PRO A 19 27.04 20.17 1.83
C PRO A 19 27.30 19.05 0.81
N ARG A 20 27.91 17.95 1.26
CA ARG A 20 28.24 16.75 0.46
C ARG A 20 26.99 15.92 0.15
N ALA A 21 26.64 15.81 -1.13
CA ALA A 21 25.60 14.91 -1.64
C ALA A 21 26.08 13.43 -1.66
N PRO A 22 25.17 12.44 -1.52
CA PRO A 22 25.52 11.02 -1.52
C PRO A 22 25.96 10.54 -2.92
N ARG A 23 27.16 9.94 -3.00
CA ARG A 23 27.74 9.45 -4.27
C ARG A 23 27.08 8.13 -4.69
N LYS A 24 26.47 8.10 -5.88
CA LYS A 24 26.06 6.88 -6.58
C LYS A 24 27.31 6.02 -6.88
N ARG A 25 27.30 4.76 -6.46
CA ARG A 25 28.41 3.81 -6.65
C ARG A 25 28.37 3.26 -8.08
N PHE A 26 29.18 3.85 -8.96
CA PHE A 26 29.46 3.33 -10.29
C PHE A 26 30.59 2.30 -10.20
N VAL A 27 30.30 1.02 -10.49
CA VAL A 27 31.32 -0.04 -10.51
C VAL A 27 31.89 -0.12 -11.92
N GLY A 28 33.06 0.48 -12.12
CA GLY A 28 33.80 0.47 -13.37
C GLY A 28 34.73 -0.74 -13.50
N ARG A 29 34.58 -1.48 -14.60
CA ARG A 29 35.58 -2.07 -15.53
C ARG A 29 36.96 -2.55 -15.02
N ARG A 30 37.12 -2.93 -13.75
CA ARG A 30 38.40 -3.43 -13.18
C ARG A 30 38.36 -4.87 -12.68
N THR A 31 37.37 -5.64 -13.16
CA THR A 31 37.24 -7.09 -12.90
C THR A 31 37.46 -7.94 -14.14
N VAL A 32 37.76 -7.31 -15.29
CA VAL A 32 37.97 -8.00 -16.57
C VAL A 32 39.46 -8.31 -16.83
N GLU A 33 40.38 -7.62 -16.16
CA GLU A 33 41.83 -7.80 -16.37
C GLU A 33 42.46 -8.85 -15.43
N SER A 34 41.82 -9.19 -14.31
CA SER A 34 42.32 -10.19 -13.35
C SER A 34 41.95 -11.64 -13.69
N GLN A 35 41.20 -11.87 -14.78
CA GLN A 35 40.90 -13.20 -15.32
C GLN A 35 41.68 -13.55 -16.60
N ALA A 36 42.38 -12.59 -17.22
CA ALA A 36 43.12 -12.79 -18.47
C ALA A 36 44.59 -13.26 -18.28
N GLN A 37 45.02 -13.57 -17.05
CA GLN A 37 46.41 -13.91 -16.72
C GLN A 37 46.62 -15.34 -16.19
N ARG A 38 45.61 -16.23 -16.27
CA ARG A 38 45.75 -17.60 -15.77
C ARG A 38 45.76 -18.73 -16.80
N ASP A 39 45.46 -18.45 -18.07
CA ASP A 39 45.44 -19.49 -19.12
C ASP A 39 46.51 -19.21 -20.17
N GLY A 40 47.75 -19.50 -19.80
CA GLY A 40 48.86 -19.64 -20.74
C GLY A 40 49.27 -21.11 -20.83
N ASN A 41 49.12 -21.68 -22.03
CA ASN A 41 49.86 -22.83 -22.58
C ASN A 41 49.20 -24.23 -22.53
N ASN A 42 48.55 -24.64 -23.62
CA ASN A 42 49.00 -25.77 -24.47
C ASN A 42 48.05 -26.05 -25.67
N ASN A 43 48.67 -26.30 -26.82
CA ASN A 43 48.10 -26.72 -28.11
C ASN A 43 47.46 -28.13 -28.05
N ALA A 44 46.24 -28.31 -28.61
CA ALA A 44 45.88 -29.33 -29.63
C ALA A 44 44.35 -29.46 -29.87
N ASP A 45 43.99 -29.48 -31.16
CA ASP A 45 42.76 -29.93 -31.87
C ASP A 45 41.37 -29.30 -31.64
N PRO A 46 40.68 -28.84 -32.72
CA PRO A 46 39.39 -28.15 -32.64
C PRO A 46 38.20 -29.01 -33.09
N HIS A 47 37.85 -30.12 -32.44
CA HIS A 47 36.54 -30.77 -32.68
C HIS A 47 36.01 -31.51 -31.46
N THR A 48 35.51 -30.79 -30.44
CA THR A 48 34.51 -31.34 -29.51
C THR A 48 33.52 -30.23 -29.09
N ASN A 49 32.25 -30.41 -29.43
CA ASN A 49 31.16 -29.57 -28.92
C ASN A 49 30.85 -29.97 -27.46
N ALA A 50 31.60 -29.45 -26.51
CA ALA A 50 31.29 -29.58 -25.09
C ALA A 50 30.44 -28.39 -24.63
N ILE A 51 29.12 -28.59 -24.61
CA ILE A 51 28.17 -27.66 -23.97
C ILE A 51 28.46 -27.67 -22.47
N GLN A 52 29.09 -26.60 -21.95
CA GLN A 52 29.17 -26.41 -20.50
C GLN A 52 27.76 -26.08 -19.97
N SER A 53 27.15 -27.03 -19.28
CA SER A 53 25.88 -26.83 -18.59
C SER A 53 26.07 -25.74 -17.53
N ALA A 54 25.40 -24.61 -17.73
CA ALA A 54 25.33 -23.55 -16.73
C ALA A 54 24.77 -24.14 -15.43
N GLN A 55 25.52 -24.03 -14.32
CA GLN A 55 24.98 -24.43 -13.02
C GLN A 55 23.68 -23.67 -12.75
N PRO A 56 22.62 -24.35 -12.27
CA PRO A 56 21.35 -23.71 -12.03
C PRO A 56 21.56 -22.57 -11.03
N ARG A 57 21.22 -21.36 -11.47
CA ARG A 57 21.11 -20.20 -10.59
C ARG A 57 20.21 -20.62 -9.42
N ARG A 58 20.75 -20.64 -8.21
CA ARG A 58 19.97 -20.84 -6.98
C ARG A 58 18.74 -19.93 -7.08
N GLY A 59 17.55 -20.54 -7.02
CA GLY A 59 16.29 -19.82 -7.11
C GLY A 59 16.20 -18.68 -6.08
N PRO A 60 15.30 -17.70 -6.30
CA PRO A 60 15.11 -16.61 -5.34
C PRO A 60 14.87 -17.21 -3.94
N ARG A 61 15.63 -16.72 -2.95
CA ARG A 61 15.63 -17.23 -1.58
C ARG A 61 14.20 -17.41 -1.05
N ALA A 62 13.86 -18.61 -0.58
CA ALA A 62 12.57 -19.01 0.01
C ALA A 62 12.16 -18.28 1.31
N VAL A 63 12.77 -17.14 1.63
CA VAL A 63 12.66 -16.45 2.93
C VAL A 63 11.30 -15.78 3.14
N ASN A 64 10.51 -15.59 2.08
CA ASN A 64 9.18 -14.98 2.14
C ASN A 64 8.04 -15.95 1.78
N GLN A 65 8.32 -17.24 1.59
CA GLN A 65 7.26 -18.22 1.33
C GLN A 65 6.73 -18.76 2.65
N ILE A 66 5.40 -18.68 2.82
CA ILE A 66 4.72 -19.25 3.97
C ILE A 66 4.90 -20.78 3.92
N PRO A 67 5.43 -21.41 4.98
CA PRO A 67 5.61 -22.85 5.05
C PRO A 67 4.31 -23.62 4.82
N ALA A 68 4.42 -24.77 4.14
CA ALA A 68 3.29 -25.67 3.89
C ALA A 68 2.61 -26.15 5.18
N GLU A 69 3.37 -26.32 6.28
CA GLU A 69 2.84 -26.64 7.61
C GLU A 69 1.85 -25.61 8.17
N ILE A 70 1.83 -24.38 7.65
CA ILE A 70 0.85 -23.34 8.02
C ILE A 70 -0.27 -23.28 6.98
N LEU A 71 0.07 -23.34 5.68
CA LEU A 71 -0.92 -23.25 4.60
C LEU A 71 -1.85 -24.46 4.53
N ASP A 72 -1.30 -25.66 4.74
CA ASP A 72 -2.01 -26.93 4.59
C ASP A 72 -2.56 -27.47 5.92
N ASN A 73 -2.44 -26.70 7.00
CA ASN A 73 -2.95 -27.09 8.31
C ASN A 73 -4.49 -26.99 8.35
N GLU A 74 -5.15 -28.13 8.56
CA GLU A 74 -6.61 -28.23 8.57
C GLU A 74 -7.26 -27.47 9.74
N ASP A 75 -6.61 -27.41 10.90
CA ASP A 75 -7.13 -26.66 12.06
C ASP A 75 -7.09 -25.15 11.79
N ILE A 76 -6.01 -24.65 11.16
CA ILE A 76 -5.90 -23.25 10.74
C ILE A 76 -6.98 -22.92 9.72
N LYS A 77 -7.19 -23.78 8.71
CA LYS A 77 -8.25 -23.59 7.70
C LYS A 77 -9.63 -23.58 8.35
N ALA A 78 -9.90 -24.49 9.28
CA ALA A 78 -11.18 -24.56 9.99
C ALA A 78 -11.43 -23.30 10.83
N ALA A 79 -10.41 -22.77 11.49
CA ALA A 79 -10.51 -21.53 12.26
C ALA A 79 -10.72 -20.30 11.36
N ILE A 80 -10.02 -20.23 10.23
CA ILE A 80 -10.22 -19.18 9.22
C ILE A 80 -11.63 -19.22 8.64
N ALA A 81 -12.27 -20.40 8.54
CA ALA A 81 -13.63 -20.52 8.03
C ALA A 81 -14.70 -19.84 8.90
N LEU A 82 -14.35 -19.41 10.12
CA LEU A 82 -15.19 -18.55 10.97
C LEU A 82 -15.23 -17.09 10.49
N LEU A 83 -14.23 -16.67 9.71
CA LEU A 83 -14.15 -15.35 9.09
C LEU A 83 -14.95 -15.36 7.76
N PRO A 84 -15.42 -14.19 7.30
CA PRO A 84 -16.17 -14.11 6.05
C PRO A 84 -15.30 -14.55 4.87
N ARG A 85 -15.80 -15.55 4.13
CA ARG A 85 -15.05 -16.22 3.05
C ARG A 85 -14.63 -15.31 1.90
N ASN A 86 -15.33 -14.20 1.73
CA ASN A 86 -15.04 -13.21 0.69
C ASN A 86 -13.96 -12.20 1.11
N TYR A 87 -13.40 -12.28 2.32
CA TYR A 87 -12.30 -11.43 2.78
C TYR A 87 -11.03 -12.26 3.01
N SER A 88 -9.93 -11.90 2.38
CA SER A 88 -8.62 -12.52 2.63
C SER A 88 -7.87 -11.79 3.74
N PHE A 89 -8.03 -12.24 4.98
CA PHE A 89 -7.24 -11.71 6.12
C PHE A 89 -5.79 -12.20 6.17
N GLU A 90 -5.36 -13.07 5.23
CA GLU A 90 -3.98 -13.56 5.14
C GLU A 90 -3.44 -14.10 6.48
N ILE A 91 -4.31 -14.75 7.28
CA ILE A 91 -3.96 -15.29 8.61
C ILE A 91 -2.69 -16.16 8.59
N PRO A 92 -2.48 -17.05 7.60
CA PRO A 92 -1.24 -17.82 7.50
C PRO A 92 0.02 -16.94 7.42
N LYS A 93 -0.05 -15.80 6.73
CA LYS A 93 1.05 -14.83 6.63
C LYS A 93 1.35 -14.20 7.98
N THR A 94 0.32 -13.84 8.74
CA THR A 94 0.46 -13.28 10.08
C THR A 94 1.07 -14.29 11.06
N ILE A 95 0.58 -15.54 11.07
CA ILE A 95 1.14 -16.64 11.88
C ILE A 95 2.62 -16.85 11.54
N HIS A 96 2.95 -16.96 10.25
CA HIS A 96 4.33 -17.12 9.82
C HIS A 96 5.22 -15.97 10.29
N ARG A 97 4.73 -14.72 10.18
CA ARG A 97 5.48 -13.54 10.61
C ARG A 97 5.71 -13.51 12.12
N ILE A 98 4.71 -13.87 12.92
CA ILE A 98 4.83 -13.97 14.38
C ILE A 98 5.89 -15.01 14.75
N ARG A 99 5.77 -16.23 14.19
CA ARG A 99 6.70 -17.34 14.47
C ARG A 99 8.15 -17.03 14.08
N THR A 100 8.37 -16.49 12.87
CA THR A 100 9.72 -16.18 12.37
C THR A 100 10.37 -15.00 13.07
N SER A 101 9.58 -14.02 13.51
CA SER A 101 10.11 -12.84 14.21
C SER A 101 10.32 -13.05 15.70
N GLY A 102 9.76 -14.12 16.26
CA GLY A 102 9.77 -14.40 17.70
C GLY A 102 8.93 -13.42 18.53
N ALA A 103 8.00 -12.70 17.91
CA ALA A 103 7.16 -11.71 18.59
C ALA A 103 6.34 -12.36 19.71
N LYS A 104 6.29 -11.70 20.86
CA LYS A 104 5.52 -12.12 22.05
C LYS A 104 4.31 -11.25 22.27
N ARG A 105 4.40 -9.94 22.00
CA ARG A 105 3.25 -9.03 22.10
C ARG A 105 2.93 -8.43 20.74
N VAL A 106 1.72 -8.66 20.23
CA VAL A 106 1.32 -8.33 18.86
C VAL A 106 0.17 -7.34 18.88
N ALA A 107 0.41 -6.11 18.41
CA ALA A 107 -0.64 -5.11 18.22
C ALA A 107 -1.42 -5.41 16.93
N LEU A 108 -2.74 -5.36 17.00
CA LEU A 108 -3.65 -5.54 15.88
C LEU A 108 -4.40 -4.22 15.64
N GLN A 109 -4.16 -3.60 14.50
CA GLN A 109 -4.80 -2.35 14.11
C GLN A 109 -5.75 -2.59 12.94
N PHE A 110 -7.02 -2.21 13.10
CA PHE A 110 -8.07 -2.41 12.12
C PHE A 110 -8.75 -1.08 11.79
N PRO A 111 -9.22 -0.88 10.54
CA PRO A 111 -10.24 0.13 10.29
C PRO A 111 -11.55 -0.26 10.98
N GLU A 112 -12.42 0.73 11.16
CA GLU A 112 -13.70 0.58 11.86
C GLU A 112 -14.55 -0.58 11.30
N GLY A 113 -14.66 -0.69 9.97
CA GLY A 113 -15.44 -1.75 9.31
C GLY A 113 -14.93 -3.18 9.52
N LEU A 114 -13.70 -3.38 10.02
CA LEU A 114 -13.13 -4.70 10.29
C LEU A 114 -12.92 -4.98 11.79
N LEU A 115 -13.20 -4.02 12.67
CA LEU A 115 -13.09 -4.23 14.13
C LEU A 115 -13.97 -5.38 14.63
N LEU A 116 -15.08 -5.66 13.94
CA LEU A 116 -15.99 -6.76 14.27
C LEU A 116 -15.33 -8.14 14.18
N PHE A 117 -14.22 -8.26 13.45
CA PHE A 117 -13.44 -9.50 13.32
C PHE A 117 -12.23 -9.55 14.25
N ALA A 118 -11.95 -8.47 15.00
CA ALA A 118 -10.70 -8.32 15.73
C ALA A 118 -10.50 -9.39 16.82
N THR A 119 -11.56 -9.70 17.57
CA THR A 119 -11.52 -10.72 18.64
C THR A 119 -11.33 -12.12 18.06
N THR A 120 -12.07 -12.48 17.01
CA THR A 120 -11.90 -13.77 16.32
C THR A 120 -10.49 -13.92 15.76
N ILE A 121 -9.94 -12.88 15.11
CA ILE A 121 -8.57 -12.91 14.61
C ILE A 121 -7.56 -13.05 15.77
N SER A 122 -7.77 -12.32 16.87
CA SER A 122 -6.95 -12.43 18.08
C SER A 122 -6.94 -13.86 18.64
N ASP A 123 -8.10 -14.51 18.74
CA ASP A 123 -8.24 -15.88 19.23
C ASP A 123 -7.53 -16.87 18.31
N ILE A 124 -7.68 -16.72 17.00
CA ILE A 124 -6.98 -17.56 16.01
C ILE A 124 -5.46 -17.41 16.17
N LEU A 125 -4.96 -16.18 16.27
CA LEU A 125 -3.52 -15.93 16.37
C LEU A 125 -2.94 -16.49 17.68
N THR A 126 -3.63 -16.32 18.80
CA THR A 126 -3.19 -16.85 20.10
C THR A 126 -3.26 -18.38 20.16
N GLN A 127 -4.24 -18.99 19.51
CA GLN A 127 -4.35 -20.45 19.36
C GLN A 127 -3.17 -21.05 18.57
N PHE A 128 -2.82 -20.44 17.43
CA PHE A 128 -1.79 -20.99 16.53
C PHE A 128 -0.38 -20.43 16.74
N CYS A 129 -0.22 -19.46 17.64
CA CYS A 129 1.06 -18.95 18.11
C CYS A 129 1.10 -18.99 19.65
N PRO A 130 1.32 -20.16 20.26
CA PRO A 130 1.25 -20.29 21.71
C PRO A 130 2.29 -19.40 22.41
N GLY A 131 1.86 -18.74 23.48
CA GLY A 131 2.70 -17.86 24.28
C GLY A 131 2.88 -16.45 23.69
N ILE A 132 1.99 -16.02 22.80
CA ILE A 132 1.83 -14.60 22.45
C ILE A 132 0.68 -13.97 23.23
N GLU A 133 0.74 -12.65 23.37
CA GLU A 133 -0.36 -11.78 23.77
C GLU A 133 -0.72 -10.88 22.58
N THR A 134 -2.01 -10.80 22.25
CA THR A 134 -2.53 -9.88 21.24
C THR A 134 -3.12 -8.65 21.93
N LEU A 135 -2.90 -7.48 21.33
CA LEU A 135 -3.46 -6.20 21.79
C LEU A 135 -4.23 -5.57 20.64
N ILE A 136 -5.55 -5.45 20.78
CA ILE A 136 -6.39 -4.79 19.77
C ILE A 136 -6.33 -3.28 19.99
N MET A 137 -5.87 -2.55 18.98
CA MET A 137 -5.77 -1.09 19.01
C MET A 137 -7.18 -0.49 18.86
N GLY A 138 -7.58 0.36 19.83
CA GLY A 138 -8.91 0.97 19.85
C GLY A 138 -9.05 2.28 19.09
N ASP A 139 -7.93 2.88 18.67
CA ASP A 139 -7.94 4.16 17.96
C ASP A 139 -8.45 4.01 16.51
N VAL A 140 -9.17 5.03 16.07
CA VAL A 140 -9.79 5.04 14.73
C VAL A 140 -8.69 5.07 13.67
N THR A 141 -8.70 4.05 12.81
CA THR A 141 -7.75 3.92 11.71
C THR A 141 -8.43 4.24 10.39
N TYR A 142 -8.18 5.43 9.85
CA TYR A 142 -8.75 5.89 8.58
C TYR A 142 -7.99 5.42 7.34
N GLY A 143 -6.74 4.97 7.50
CA GLY A 143 -5.85 4.65 6.40
C GLY A 143 -4.47 4.23 6.87
N ALA A 144 -3.61 3.84 5.92
CA ALA A 144 -2.21 3.52 6.22
C ALA A 144 -1.41 4.72 6.77
N CYS A 145 -1.85 5.96 6.51
CA CYS A 145 -1.27 7.16 7.10
C CYS A 145 -1.53 7.28 8.61
N CYS A 146 -2.51 6.54 9.14
CA CYS A 146 -2.85 6.41 10.56
C CYS A 146 -2.17 5.20 11.22
N ILE A 147 -1.06 4.71 10.67
CA ILE A 147 -0.28 3.69 11.35
C ILE A 147 0.12 4.18 12.74
N ASP A 148 -0.19 3.38 13.77
CA ASP A 148 0.05 3.75 15.16
C ASP A 148 1.17 2.94 15.78
N ASP A 149 2.36 3.08 15.18
CA ASP A 149 3.58 2.40 15.58
C ASP A 149 4.13 2.93 16.92
N TYR A 150 3.96 4.23 17.18
CA TYR A 150 4.38 4.86 18.43
C TYR A 150 3.64 4.29 19.64
N THR A 151 2.31 4.21 19.58
CA THR A 151 1.50 3.66 20.68
C THR A 151 1.75 2.17 20.82
N ALA A 152 1.80 1.40 19.72
CA ALA A 152 2.13 -0.02 19.77
C ALA A 152 3.49 -0.27 20.46
N ARG A 153 4.51 0.54 20.13
CA ARG A 153 5.83 0.48 20.79
C ARG A 153 5.76 0.90 22.26
N ALA A 154 5.03 1.95 22.60
CA ALA A 154 4.88 2.42 23.99
C ALA A 154 4.17 1.37 24.86
N LEU A 155 3.27 0.58 24.28
CA LEU A 155 2.62 -0.57 24.91
C LEU A 155 3.52 -1.82 24.94
N GLY A 156 4.77 -1.73 24.50
CA GLY A 156 5.72 -2.84 24.53
C GLY A 156 5.38 -3.97 23.55
N CYS A 157 4.73 -3.66 22.43
CA CYS A 157 4.52 -4.64 21.36
C CYS A 157 5.82 -4.88 20.60
N ASP A 158 5.99 -6.09 20.07
CA ASP A 158 7.11 -6.50 19.22
C ASP A 158 6.77 -6.40 17.72
N LEU A 159 5.48 -6.51 17.40
CA LEU A 159 4.94 -6.52 16.03
C LEU A 159 3.61 -5.77 16.00
N LEU A 160 3.45 -4.89 15.01
CA LEU A 160 2.18 -4.27 14.63
C LEU A 160 1.66 -4.93 13.35
N VAL A 161 0.43 -5.44 13.37
CA VAL A 161 -0.28 -5.91 12.19
C VAL A 161 -1.35 -4.89 11.82
N HIS A 162 -1.16 -4.23 10.68
CA HIS A 162 -2.06 -3.18 10.17
C HIS A 162 -2.90 -3.75 9.03
N TYR A 163 -4.21 -3.85 9.26
CA TYR A 163 -5.16 -4.42 8.30
C TYR A 163 -5.78 -3.37 7.36
N ALA A 164 -6.22 -3.84 6.19
CA ALA A 164 -7.05 -3.19 5.16
C ALA A 164 -6.42 -2.08 4.31
N HIS A 165 -5.17 -1.70 4.53
CA HIS A 165 -4.56 -0.59 3.79
C HIS A 165 -3.23 -0.97 3.15
N SER A 166 -2.97 -0.40 1.96
CA SER A 166 -1.67 -0.47 1.27
C SER A 166 -0.54 0.07 2.15
N CYS A 167 0.67 -0.45 1.99
CA CYS A 167 1.87 0.04 2.70
C CYS A 167 2.28 1.44 2.21
N LEU A 168 1.52 2.48 2.56
CA LEU A 168 1.85 3.85 2.19
C LEU A 168 3.10 4.33 2.93
N ILE A 169 3.24 3.88 4.18
CA ILE A 169 4.39 4.18 5.03
C ILE A 169 5.40 3.04 4.90
N PRO A 170 6.64 3.30 4.46
CA PRO A 170 7.66 2.28 4.39
C PRO A 170 7.91 1.61 5.75
N VAL A 171 8.14 0.30 5.78
CA VAL A 171 8.32 -0.45 7.04
C VAL A 171 9.68 -0.19 7.72
N ASP A 172 10.62 0.43 7.01
CA ASP A 172 11.95 0.81 7.50
C ASP A 172 11.95 2.12 8.30
N VAL A 173 10.86 2.89 8.20
CA VAL A 173 10.68 4.15 8.93
C VAL A 173 9.71 4.04 10.10
N THR A 174 9.01 2.91 10.24
CA THR A 174 8.22 2.60 11.44
C THR A 174 9.11 2.24 12.62
N THR A 175 8.74 2.68 13.80
CA THR A 175 9.51 2.49 15.05
C THR A 175 9.42 1.10 15.66
N ILE A 176 8.55 0.25 15.11
CA ILE A 176 8.32 -1.15 15.47
C ILE A 176 8.26 -2.01 14.19
N LYS A 177 8.48 -3.33 14.29
CA LYS A 177 8.24 -4.23 13.15
C LYS A 177 6.76 -4.13 12.77
N THR A 178 6.50 -3.88 11.48
CA THR A 178 5.14 -3.73 10.97
C THR A 178 4.86 -4.78 9.89
N LEU A 179 3.67 -5.36 9.91
CA LEU A 179 3.12 -6.22 8.87
C LEU A 179 1.82 -5.60 8.34
N TYR A 180 1.79 -5.30 7.06
CA TYR A 180 0.56 -4.86 6.38
C TYR A 180 -0.17 -6.04 5.75
N ILE A 181 -1.48 -6.05 5.95
CA ILE A 181 -2.43 -7.00 5.35
C ILE A 181 -3.49 -6.19 4.62
N PHE A 182 -3.58 -6.31 3.29
CA PHE A 182 -4.46 -5.46 2.49
C PHE A 182 -5.94 -5.81 2.59
N VAL A 183 -6.25 -7.05 2.96
CA VAL A 183 -7.60 -7.60 3.02
C VAL A 183 -8.30 -7.49 1.66
N ASP A 184 -7.93 -8.38 0.74
CA ASP A 184 -8.59 -8.48 -0.57
C ASP A 184 -10.04 -8.97 -0.38
N ILE A 185 -10.98 -8.32 -1.07
CA ILE A 185 -12.41 -8.62 -1.00
C ILE A 185 -12.86 -9.14 -2.35
N SER A 186 -13.28 -10.40 -2.37
CA SER A 186 -13.87 -11.04 -3.53
C SER A 186 -15.32 -10.60 -3.74
N ILE A 187 -15.67 -10.30 -4.99
CA ILE A 187 -17.00 -9.83 -5.37
C ILE A 187 -17.53 -10.60 -6.59
N ASP A 188 -18.84 -10.48 -6.83
CA ASP A 188 -19.51 -11.03 -8.01
C ASP A 188 -19.09 -10.24 -9.27
N THR A 189 -18.01 -10.71 -9.89
CA THR A 189 -17.40 -10.06 -11.06
C THR A 189 -18.27 -10.24 -12.31
N GLU A 190 -18.99 -11.35 -12.42
CA GLU A 190 -19.92 -11.62 -13.52
C GLU A 190 -21.06 -10.59 -13.52
N HIS A 191 -21.63 -10.31 -12.35
CA HIS A 191 -22.66 -9.28 -12.22
C HIS A 191 -22.13 -7.89 -12.58
N LEU A 192 -20.91 -7.54 -12.14
CA LEU A 192 -20.27 -6.27 -12.51
C LEU A 192 -20.13 -6.14 -14.04
N ILE A 193 -19.57 -7.16 -14.70
CA ILE A 193 -19.40 -7.22 -16.15
C ILE A 193 -20.75 -7.03 -16.87
N ALA A 194 -21.76 -7.84 -16.52
CA ALA A 194 -23.08 -7.77 -17.14
C ALA A 194 -23.75 -6.40 -16.91
N THR A 195 -23.51 -5.79 -15.76
CA THR A 195 -24.01 -4.44 -15.45
C THR A 195 -23.37 -3.39 -16.35
N LEU A 196 -22.04 -3.47 -16.59
CA LEU A 196 -21.34 -2.53 -17.47
C LEU A 196 -21.79 -2.68 -18.93
N GLU A 197 -21.87 -3.91 -19.43
CA GLU A 197 -22.32 -4.22 -20.79
C GLU A 197 -23.76 -3.74 -21.06
N ARG A 198 -24.63 -3.88 -20.07
CA ARG A 198 -26.03 -3.44 -20.19
C ARG A 198 -26.19 -1.91 -20.23
N ASN A 199 -25.32 -1.18 -19.55
CA ASN A 199 -25.48 0.26 -19.35
C ASN A 199 -24.61 1.11 -20.30
N PHE A 200 -23.55 0.54 -20.88
CA PHE A 200 -22.62 1.27 -21.73
C PHE A 200 -22.48 0.63 -23.12
N PRO A 201 -22.50 1.44 -24.19
CA PRO A 201 -22.25 0.91 -25.52
C PRO A 201 -20.79 0.49 -25.67
N ALA A 202 -20.54 -0.54 -26.49
CA ALA A 202 -19.19 -0.95 -26.87
C ALA A 202 -18.41 0.19 -27.56
N GLY A 203 -17.09 0.10 -27.55
CA GLY A 203 -16.16 1.11 -28.11
C GLY A 203 -15.79 2.22 -27.13
N LYS A 204 -16.37 2.23 -25.93
CA LYS A 204 -16.06 3.21 -24.87
C LYS A 204 -14.76 2.88 -24.15
N THR A 205 -14.02 3.92 -23.77
CA THR A 205 -12.87 3.81 -22.88
C THR A 205 -13.28 4.06 -21.44
N ILE A 206 -13.11 3.04 -20.58
CA ILE A 206 -13.47 3.09 -19.17
C ILE A 206 -12.17 3.12 -18.35
N ALA A 207 -11.96 4.22 -17.62
CA ALA A 207 -10.96 4.28 -16.57
C ALA A 207 -11.53 3.64 -15.31
N VAL A 208 -10.95 2.54 -14.86
CA VAL A 208 -11.42 1.81 -13.69
C VAL A 208 -10.50 2.07 -12.50
N VAL A 209 -11.09 2.53 -11.41
CA VAL A 209 -10.42 2.84 -10.15
C VAL A 209 -11.19 2.21 -8.99
N GLY A 210 -10.55 2.08 -7.84
CA GLY A 210 -11.17 1.59 -6.61
C GLY A 210 -10.23 1.73 -5.42
N THR A 211 -10.63 1.17 -4.30
CA THR A 211 -9.75 1.05 -3.12
C THR A 211 -8.92 -0.23 -3.21
N ILE A 212 -7.89 -0.35 -2.37
CA ILE A 212 -6.97 -1.50 -2.40
C ILE A 212 -7.69 -2.86 -2.25
N GLN A 213 -8.80 -2.90 -1.51
CA GLN A 213 -9.53 -4.14 -1.22
C GLN A 213 -10.13 -4.78 -2.48
N PHE A 214 -10.35 -4.01 -3.56
CA PHE A 214 -10.92 -4.53 -4.80
C PHE A 214 -9.89 -4.64 -5.94
N ASN A 215 -8.61 -4.43 -5.64
CA ASN A 215 -7.59 -4.28 -6.66
C ASN A 215 -7.38 -5.54 -7.52
N ALA A 216 -7.47 -6.74 -6.93
CA ALA A 216 -7.41 -7.98 -7.69
C ALA A 216 -8.52 -8.06 -8.75
N THR A 217 -9.74 -7.68 -8.37
CA THR A 217 -10.89 -7.65 -9.28
C THR A 217 -10.70 -6.60 -10.39
N LEU A 218 -10.24 -5.39 -10.06
CA LEU A 218 -9.95 -4.33 -11.03
C LEU A 218 -9.00 -4.81 -12.13
N HIS A 219 -7.93 -5.51 -11.75
CA HIS A 219 -6.97 -6.06 -12.69
C HIS A 219 -7.54 -7.20 -13.54
N GLY A 220 -8.43 -8.00 -12.98
CA GLY A 220 -9.13 -9.08 -13.69
C GLY A 220 -10.10 -8.59 -14.78
N LEU A 221 -10.68 -7.39 -14.62
CA LEU A 221 -11.68 -6.85 -15.55
C LEU A 221 -11.13 -6.61 -16.95
N LYS A 222 -9.85 -6.23 -17.08
CA LYS A 222 -9.28 -5.77 -18.34
C LYS A 222 -9.49 -6.75 -19.49
N ALA A 223 -9.05 -8.01 -19.30
CA ALA A 223 -9.10 -9.01 -20.37
C ALA A 223 -10.53 -9.40 -20.77
N VAL A 224 -11.48 -9.35 -19.83
CA VAL A 224 -12.88 -9.71 -20.09
C VAL A 224 -13.62 -8.58 -20.79
N MET A 225 -13.44 -7.35 -20.32
CA MET A 225 -14.06 -6.16 -20.89
C MET A 225 -13.50 -5.78 -22.26
N GLU A 226 -12.22 -6.05 -22.52
CA GLU A 226 -11.66 -5.88 -23.87
C GLU A 226 -12.32 -6.82 -24.89
N LYS A 227 -12.71 -8.03 -24.49
CA LYS A 227 -13.48 -8.95 -25.34
C LYS A 227 -14.92 -8.48 -25.58
N ALA A 228 -15.51 -7.80 -24.60
CA ALA A 228 -16.82 -7.16 -24.72
C ALA A 228 -16.80 -5.86 -25.54
N GLY A 229 -15.63 -5.47 -26.07
CA GLY A 229 -15.47 -4.32 -26.96
C GLY A 229 -15.20 -2.99 -26.24
N PHE A 230 -14.83 -3.01 -24.95
CA PHE A 230 -14.41 -1.81 -24.21
C PHE A 230 -12.90 -1.65 -24.22
N ARG A 231 -12.41 -0.41 -24.08
CA ARG A 231 -11.00 -0.14 -23.76
C ARG A 231 -10.87 0.11 -22.26
N ILE A 232 -10.12 -0.72 -21.54
CA ILE A 232 -9.94 -0.56 -20.10
C ILE A 232 -8.61 0.14 -19.78
N LEU A 233 -8.71 1.29 -19.11
CA LEU A 233 -7.58 2.01 -18.53
C LEU A 233 -7.57 1.77 -17.01
N VAL A 234 -6.47 1.23 -16.49
CA VAL A 234 -6.23 1.12 -15.04
C VAL A 234 -5.12 2.11 -14.70
N PRO A 235 -5.46 3.35 -14.27
CA PRO A 235 -4.48 4.41 -14.06
C PRO A 235 -3.60 4.12 -12.83
N GLN A 236 -2.48 4.82 -12.70
CA GLN A 236 -1.62 4.73 -11.52
C GLN A 236 -1.13 6.10 -11.11
N ILE A 237 -1.17 6.37 -9.81
CA ILE A 237 -0.50 7.51 -9.19
C ILE A 237 0.41 6.98 -8.09
N MET A 238 1.72 7.22 -8.21
CA MET A 238 2.67 6.75 -7.20
C MET A 238 2.44 7.49 -5.87
N PRO A 239 2.58 6.81 -4.72
CA PRO A 239 3.09 5.44 -4.54
C PRO A 239 2.01 4.34 -4.60
N LEU A 240 0.77 4.66 -4.97
CA LEU A 240 -0.34 3.71 -4.97
C LEU A 240 -0.20 2.66 -6.07
N SER A 241 -0.89 1.53 -5.84
CA SER A 241 -1.01 0.47 -6.83
C SER A 241 -1.80 0.96 -8.05
N LYS A 242 -1.65 0.27 -9.18
CA LYS A 242 -2.51 0.52 -10.35
C LYS A 242 -3.97 0.33 -9.95
N GLY A 243 -4.84 1.25 -10.38
CA GLY A 243 -6.27 1.25 -10.10
C GLY A 243 -6.64 1.77 -8.70
N GLU A 244 -5.68 1.90 -7.80
CA GLU A 244 -5.93 2.32 -6.42
C GLU A 244 -6.03 3.85 -6.33
N ILE A 245 -7.05 4.33 -5.61
CA ILE A 245 -7.22 5.75 -5.25
C ILE A 245 -7.50 5.92 -3.76
N LEU A 246 -7.10 7.07 -3.21
CA LEU A 246 -7.35 7.49 -1.84
C LEU A 246 -8.11 8.83 -1.83
N GLY A 247 -8.76 9.17 -0.72
CA GLY A 247 -9.44 10.46 -0.59
C GLY A 247 -8.48 11.63 -0.73
N CYS A 248 -7.23 11.45 -0.30
CA CYS A 248 -6.16 12.42 -0.41
C CYS A 248 -5.33 12.33 -1.71
N THR A 249 -5.55 11.32 -2.55
CA THR A 249 -4.68 11.05 -3.72
C THR A 249 -5.43 10.32 -4.81
N SER A 250 -5.68 11.00 -5.93
CA SER A 250 -6.33 10.44 -7.12
C SER A 250 -5.58 10.87 -8.39
N PRO A 251 -5.53 10.03 -9.44
CA PRO A 251 -4.86 10.36 -10.69
C PRO A 251 -5.67 11.41 -11.47
N GLN A 252 -4.95 12.24 -12.22
CA GLN A 252 -5.54 13.00 -13.31
C GLN A 252 -5.58 12.13 -14.57
N LEU A 253 -6.76 12.05 -15.18
CA LEU A 253 -7.03 11.19 -16.33
C LEU A 253 -6.94 11.99 -17.64
N PRO A 254 -6.48 11.38 -18.74
CA PRO A 254 -6.47 12.03 -20.04
C PRO A 254 -7.91 12.21 -20.54
N LYS A 255 -8.42 13.45 -20.40
CA LYS A 255 -9.82 13.81 -20.68
C LYS A 255 -10.31 13.40 -22.07
N ASP A 256 -9.46 13.51 -23.07
CA ASP A 256 -9.83 13.23 -24.46
C ASP A 256 -9.71 11.74 -24.84
N GLU A 257 -9.23 10.90 -23.92
CA GLU A 257 -9.08 9.45 -24.13
C GLU A 257 -10.03 8.62 -23.27
N VAL A 258 -10.63 9.20 -22.22
CA VAL A 258 -11.46 8.48 -21.25
C VAL A 258 -12.90 8.96 -21.35
N ASP A 259 -13.81 8.07 -21.72
CA ASP A 259 -15.25 8.35 -21.78
C ASP A 259 -15.92 8.26 -20.40
N ILE A 260 -15.45 7.33 -19.56
CA ILE A 260 -16.13 6.94 -18.32
C ILE A 260 -15.08 6.73 -17.22
N LEU A 261 -15.34 7.31 -16.04
CA LEU A 261 -14.66 6.96 -14.80
C LEU A 261 -15.55 6.00 -14.01
N LEU A 262 -15.12 4.74 -13.87
CA LEU A 262 -15.78 3.73 -13.07
C LEU A 262 -15.03 3.54 -11.75
N TYR A 263 -15.69 3.82 -10.63
CA TYR A 263 -15.20 3.51 -9.29
C TYR A 263 -15.85 2.23 -8.78
N LEU A 264 -15.02 1.27 -8.38
CA LEU A 264 -15.42 0.04 -7.72
C LEU A 264 -15.24 0.18 -6.21
N GLY A 265 -16.35 0.19 -5.49
CA GLY A 265 -16.36 0.27 -4.04
C GLY A 265 -17.61 0.94 -3.50
N ASP A 266 -17.76 0.87 -2.19
CA ASP A 266 -18.81 1.58 -1.47
C ASP A 266 -18.35 3.02 -1.10
N GLY A 267 -19.28 3.75 -0.49
CA GLY A 267 -19.10 5.15 -0.13
C GLY A 267 -18.90 6.08 -1.34
N ARG A 268 -18.70 7.37 -1.06
CA ARG A 268 -18.41 8.39 -2.09
C ARG A 268 -17.07 9.08 -1.90
N PHE A 269 -16.51 9.07 -0.70
CA PHE A 269 -15.30 9.84 -0.34
C PHE A 269 -14.11 9.65 -1.28
N HIS A 270 -13.74 8.40 -1.60
CA HIS A 270 -12.65 8.10 -2.54
C HIS A 270 -12.98 8.57 -3.96
N LEU A 271 -14.20 8.27 -4.43
CA LEU A 271 -14.65 8.70 -5.74
C LEU A 271 -14.74 10.22 -5.86
N GLU A 272 -15.15 10.94 -4.82
CA GLU A 272 -15.19 12.40 -4.81
C GLU A 272 -13.80 12.99 -5.06
N SER A 273 -12.74 12.39 -4.49
CA SER A 273 -11.36 12.80 -4.81
C SER A 273 -11.06 12.68 -6.30
N ALA A 274 -11.45 11.57 -6.93
CA ALA A 274 -11.27 11.37 -8.37
C ALA A 274 -12.15 12.32 -9.20
N MET A 275 -13.40 12.60 -8.78
CA MET A 275 -14.29 13.56 -9.45
C MET A 275 -13.79 15.00 -9.34
N ILE A 276 -13.20 15.38 -8.21
CA ILE A 276 -12.58 16.71 -8.02
C ILE A 276 -11.42 16.90 -9.01
N HIS A 277 -10.58 15.88 -9.20
CA HIS A 277 -9.46 15.93 -10.15
C HIS A 277 -9.90 15.85 -11.62
N ASN A 278 -11.07 15.24 -11.89
CA ASN A 278 -11.54 14.93 -13.23
C ASN A 278 -12.98 15.43 -13.47
N PRO A 279 -13.26 16.74 -13.35
CA PRO A 279 -14.62 17.31 -13.32
C PRO A 279 -15.45 17.05 -14.57
N SER A 280 -14.80 16.84 -15.72
CA SER A 280 -15.47 16.71 -17.01
C SER A 280 -15.74 15.26 -17.44
N ILE A 281 -15.21 14.27 -16.73
CA ILE A 281 -15.39 12.86 -17.07
C ILE A 281 -16.63 12.33 -16.33
N PRO A 282 -17.63 11.76 -17.03
CA PRO A 282 -18.75 11.10 -16.38
C PRO A 282 -18.30 10.01 -15.40
N ALA A 283 -18.63 10.18 -14.14
CA ALA A 283 -18.29 9.26 -13.07
C ALA A 283 -19.45 8.32 -12.72
N TYR A 284 -19.13 7.05 -12.50
CA TYR A 284 -20.05 6.02 -12.07
C TYR A 284 -19.44 5.25 -10.92
N ARG A 285 -20.28 4.85 -9.97
CA ARG A 285 -19.91 4.00 -8.85
C ARG A 285 -20.63 2.67 -8.99
N TYR A 286 -19.89 1.59 -8.92
CA TYR A 286 -20.46 0.27 -8.70
C TYR A 286 -20.19 -0.13 -7.24
N ASP A 287 -21.26 -0.26 -6.47
CA ASP A 287 -21.21 -0.79 -5.12
C ASP A 287 -21.40 -2.32 -5.18
N PRO A 288 -20.35 -3.11 -4.84
CA PRO A 288 -20.40 -4.56 -4.94
C PRO A 288 -21.31 -5.22 -3.89
N TYR A 289 -21.63 -4.52 -2.79
CA TYR A 289 -22.48 -5.06 -1.73
C TYR A 289 -23.96 -4.91 -2.10
N SER A 290 -24.36 -3.72 -2.54
CA SER A 290 -25.74 -3.45 -3.00
C SER A 290 -25.98 -3.81 -4.47
N ARG A 291 -24.93 -4.23 -5.20
CA ARG A 291 -24.96 -4.57 -6.63
C ARG A 291 -25.54 -3.46 -7.50
N THR A 292 -25.28 -2.20 -7.13
CA THR A 292 -25.88 -1.02 -7.76
C THR A 292 -24.82 -0.22 -8.50
N LEU A 293 -25.10 0.08 -9.78
CA LEU A 293 -24.36 1.07 -10.57
C LEU A 293 -25.10 2.41 -10.52
N SER A 294 -24.50 3.43 -9.91
CA SER A 294 -25.02 4.79 -9.86
C SER A 294 -24.15 5.75 -10.66
N ARG A 295 -24.78 6.73 -11.32
CA ARG A 295 -24.07 7.89 -11.89
C ARG A 295 -23.85 8.90 -10.79
N GLU A 296 -22.59 9.24 -10.55
CA GLU A 296 -22.20 10.14 -9.48
C GLU A 296 -21.85 11.52 -10.04
N ARG A 297 -22.21 12.55 -9.29
CA ARG A 297 -21.89 13.95 -9.59
C ARG A 297 -21.25 14.58 -8.37
N TYR A 298 -20.40 15.56 -8.62
CA TYR A 298 -19.82 16.41 -7.59
C TYR A 298 -20.13 17.85 -7.94
N ASP A 299 -20.60 18.64 -6.97
CA ASP A 299 -20.87 20.05 -7.21
C ASP A 299 -19.56 20.85 -7.03
N HIS A 300 -18.84 21.02 -8.14
CA HIS A 300 -17.61 21.79 -8.14
C HIS A 300 -17.85 23.28 -7.88
N GLU A 301 -19.00 23.82 -8.27
CA GLU A 301 -19.32 25.24 -8.06
C GLU A 301 -19.60 25.51 -6.59
N GLU A 302 -20.41 24.68 -5.94
CA GLU A 302 -20.68 24.74 -4.50
C GLU A 302 -19.39 24.58 -3.71
N MET A 303 -18.59 23.54 -3.99
CA MET A 303 -17.32 23.30 -3.33
C MET A 303 -16.37 24.50 -3.46
N GLN A 304 -16.25 25.08 -4.66
CA GLN A 304 -15.40 26.26 -4.88
C GLN A 304 -15.94 27.50 -4.17
N THR A 305 -17.26 27.67 -4.12
CA THR A 305 -17.91 28.79 -3.45
C THR A 305 -17.67 28.74 -1.94
N ILE A 306 -17.92 27.60 -1.30
CA ILE A 306 -17.66 27.37 0.12
C ILE A 306 -16.18 27.64 0.45
N ARG A 307 -15.24 27.13 -0.37
CA ARG A 307 -13.81 27.37 -0.17
C ARG A 307 -13.43 28.84 -0.33
N LYS A 308 -13.98 29.54 -1.33
CA LYS A 308 -13.76 30.98 -1.52
C LYS A 308 -14.30 31.80 -0.36
N ASP A 309 -15.44 31.42 0.22
CA ASP A 309 -16.04 32.09 1.37
C ASP A 309 -15.20 31.89 2.63
N ALA A 310 -14.74 30.66 2.88
CA ALA A 310 -13.81 30.36 3.97
C ALA A 310 -12.51 31.17 3.83
N ILE A 311 -11.93 31.23 2.63
CA ILE A 311 -10.73 32.05 2.36
C ILE A 311 -11.02 33.54 2.60
N ARG A 312 -12.16 34.06 2.13
CA ARG A 312 -12.55 35.46 2.34
C ARG A 312 -12.72 35.80 3.82
N SER A 313 -13.39 34.93 4.58
CA SER A 313 -13.54 35.06 6.03
C SER A 313 -12.18 35.08 6.73
N ALA A 314 -11.28 34.17 6.35
CA ALA A 314 -9.97 34.04 6.97
C ALA A 314 -9.00 35.20 6.65
N ARG A 315 -9.25 36.01 5.61
CA ARG A 315 -8.38 37.17 5.26
C ARG A 315 -8.27 38.22 6.36
N SER A 316 -9.28 38.36 7.21
CA SER A 316 -9.27 39.31 8.33
C SER A 316 -8.62 38.73 9.59
N ALA A 317 -8.21 37.45 9.58
CA ALA A 317 -7.61 36.79 10.72
C ALA A 317 -6.24 37.38 11.04
N LYS A 318 -6.07 37.82 12.29
CA LYS A 318 -4.80 38.37 12.81
C LYS A 318 -3.91 37.32 13.47
N LYS A 319 -4.44 36.12 13.72
CA LYS A 319 -3.76 35.00 14.36
C LYS A 319 -4.12 33.72 13.62
N TRP A 320 -3.10 32.91 13.38
CA TRP A 320 -3.23 31.64 12.68
C TRP A 320 -2.66 30.54 13.56
N TRP A 321 -3.38 29.43 13.63
CA TRP A 321 -2.86 28.19 14.21
C TRP A 321 -2.54 27.25 13.05
N ASN A 322 -1.27 26.92 12.87
CA ASN A 322 -0.92 25.86 11.95
C ASN A 322 -1.11 24.53 12.68
N TYR A 323 -2.00 23.70 12.18
CA TYR A 323 -2.24 22.36 12.72
C TYR A 323 -1.37 21.37 11.95
N PRO A 324 -0.19 20.98 12.46
CA PRO A 324 0.57 19.89 11.85
C PRO A 324 -0.30 18.64 11.96
N GLY A 325 -0.67 18.05 10.82
CA GLY A 325 -1.52 16.86 10.80
C GLY A 325 -0.97 15.78 11.74
N LEU A 326 -1.86 15.17 12.52
CA LEU A 326 -1.51 14.08 13.43
C LEU A 326 -1.05 12.79 12.73
N PRO A 327 -1.54 12.40 11.52
CA PRO A 327 -1.09 11.18 10.85
C PRO A 327 0.35 11.31 10.35
N TRP A 328 1.09 10.19 10.35
CA TRP A 328 2.52 10.09 10.03
C TRP A 328 2.90 10.78 8.71
N SER A 329 2.02 10.79 7.71
CA SER A 329 2.24 11.44 6.40
C SER A 329 2.32 12.97 6.44
N ALA A 330 1.87 13.63 7.50
CA ALA A 330 1.93 15.08 7.65
C ALA A 330 3.22 15.56 8.34
N ARG A 331 4.12 14.64 8.72
CA ARG A 331 5.41 14.92 9.35
C ARG A 331 6.56 14.33 8.54
N GLN A 332 6.73 14.78 7.30
CA GLN A 332 8.05 14.65 6.67
C GLN A 332 8.89 15.89 7.05
N PRO A 333 10.15 15.72 7.49
CA PRO A 333 11.04 16.83 7.82
C PRO A 333 11.44 17.67 6.60
#